data_AF-A0A7D5LAC0-F1
#
_entry.id   AF-A0A7D5LAC0-F1
#
_cell.length_a   1.000
_cell.length_b   1.000
_cell.length_c   1.000
_cell.angle_alpha   90.00
_cell.angle_beta   90.00
_cell.angle_gamma   90.00
#
_symmetry.space_group_name_H-M   'P 1'
#
loop_
_entity.id
_entity.type
_entity.pdbx_description
1 polymer ?
#
loop_
_entity_poly.entity_id
_entity_poly.type
_entity_poly.pdbx_seq_one_letter_code
_entity_poly.pdbx_strand_id
1 'polypeptide(L)'
;MAATDDLEERLRELRASLEALPSVSEPPKTTLRILGSTKSEQHWNTLLAYFLDPSQPHGFGPDLLKSFLDRVQIETDIDLEYFHRDIEAVSVDTELTSPRDNRLDIVLRAPNAWFVWIEAKVDASEGTKQTDRYVKDTHLGNEEKAEYPDDGQHYLFLSKEHAPDSSAGEFEDLYWRHVVEAFRDELNHAHGQYPERSVNQLRSSCRRSSG
;
A
#
# COMPACT_ATOMS: atom_id res chain seq x y z
N MET A 1 -47.40 -15.04 14.50
CA MET A 1 -46.94 -16.03 15.48
C MET A 1 -45.92 -16.97 14.88
N ALA A 2 -46.19 -17.68 13.77
CA ALA A 2 -45.19 -18.58 13.17
C ALA A 2 -43.89 -17.91 12.66
N ALA A 3 -43.95 -16.69 12.14
CA ALA A 3 -42.76 -15.98 11.60
C ALA A 3 -41.85 -15.40 12.69
N THR A 4 -42.39 -15.10 13.87
CA THR A 4 -41.62 -14.62 15.02
C THR A 4 -40.87 -15.77 15.69
N ASP A 5 -41.48 -16.95 15.76
CA ASP A 5 -40.86 -18.15 16.34
C ASP A 5 -39.70 -18.66 15.47
N ASP A 6 -39.83 -18.63 14.13
CA ASP A 6 -38.73 -18.98 13.19
C ASP A 6 -37.55 -18.01 13.30
N LEU A 7 -37.80 -16.72 13.51
CA LEU A 7 -36.75 -15.72 13.68
C LEU A 7 -35.98 -15.92 15.00
N GLU A 8 -36.69 -16.25 16.08
CA GLU A 8 -36.09 -16.54 17.38
C GLU A 8 -35.24 -17.82 17.35
N GLU A 9 -35.69 -18.84 16.62
CA GLU A 9 -34.95 -20.09 16.44
C GLU A 9 -33.65 -19.85 15.66
N ARG A 10 -33.72 -19.10 14.54
CA ARG A 10 -32.53 -18.68 13.77
C ARG A 10 -31.54 -17.86 14.62
N LEU A 11 -32.02 -16.93 15.43
CA LEU A 11 -31.17 -16.12 16.33
C LEU A 11 -30.48 -16.99 17.38
N ARG A 12 -31.17 -18.02 17.88
CA ARG A 12 -30.64 -18.97 18.87
C ARG A 12 -29.57 -19.87 18.25
N GLU A 13 -29.79 -20.37 17.03
CA GLU A 13 -28.80 -21.13 16.26
C GLU A 13 -27.56 -20.29 15.92
N LEU A 14 -27.75 -19.03 15.56
CA LEU A 14 -26.66 -18.11 15.22
C LEU A 14 -25.81 -17.78 16.45
N ARG A 15 -26.45 -17.59 17.61
CA ARG A 15 -25.76 -17.43 18.89
C ARG A 15 -24.98 -18.68 19.30
N ALA A 16 -25.59 -19.86 19.20
CA ALA A 16 -24.91 -21.12 19.49
C ALA A 16 -23.71 -21.35 18.56
N SER A 17 -23.84 -20.97 17.28
CA SER A 17 -22.75 -21.03 16.30
C SER A 17 -21.61 -20.07 16.64
N LEU A 18 -21.92 -18.84 17.09
CA LEU A 18 -20.93 -17.86 17.55
C LEU A 18 -20.20 -18.33 18.82
N GLU A 19 -20.92 -18.91 19.78
CA GLU A 19 -20.34 -19.44 21.03
C GLU A 19 -19.49 -20.70 20.80
N ALA A 20 -19.73 -21.43 19.70
CA ALA A 20 -18.95 -22.60 19.30
C ALA A 20 -17.67 -22.26 18.51
N LEU A 21 -17.45 -21.00 18.14
CA LEU A 21 -16.22 -20.59 17.46
C LEU A 21 -15.04 -20.72 18.43
N PRO A 22 -13.97 -21.46 18.06
CA PRO A 22 -12.81 -21.61 18.92
C PRO A 22 -12.15 -20.25 19.15
N SER A 23 -12.10 -19.82 20.41
CA SER A 23 -11.35 -18.64 20.80
C SER A 23 -9.87 -19.01 20.92
N VAL A 24 -9.05 -18.50 20.01
CA VAL A 24 -7.60 -18.64 20.08
C VAL A 24 -7.06 -17.42 20.82
N SER A 25 -6.27 -17.63 21.87
CA SER A 25 -5.70 -16.56 22.71
C SER A 25 -4.78 -15.61 21.95
N GLU A 26 -4.21 -16.09 20.84
CA GLU A 26 -3.41 -15.29 19.92
C GLU A 26 -4.00 -15.38 18.52
N PRO A 27 -4.14 -14.25 17.80
CA PRO A 27 -4.55 -14.28 16.41
C PRO A 27 -3.54 -15.09 15.59
N PRO A 28 -3.99 -15.82 14.55
CA PRO A 28 -3.12 -16.64 13.72
C PRO A 28 -1.99 -15.79 13.12
N LYS A 29 -0.79 -16.36 13.08
CA LYS A 29 0.39 -15.71 12.48
C LYS A 29 0.09 -15.41 11.01
N THR A 30 0.48 -14.23 10.56
CA THR A 30 0.40 -13.86 9.14
C THR A 30 1.34 -14.74 8.31
N THR A 31 1.06 -14.91 7.02
CA THR A 31 1.89 -15.73 6.12
C THR A 31 3.35 -15.28 6.14
N LEU A 32 3.61 -13.97 6.08
CA LEU A 32 4.97 -13.42 6.18
C LEU A 32 5.67 -13.74 7.51
N ARG A 33 4.91 -13.83 8.61
CA ARG A 33 5.44 -14.21 9.92
C ARG A 33 5.76 -15.69 10.01
N ILE A 34 4.99 -16.53 9.31
CA ILE A 34 5.28 -17.97 9.20
C ILE A 34 6.54 -18.19 8.36
N LEU A 35 6.70 -17.44 7.28
CA LEU A 35 7.86 -17.51 6.38
C LEU A 35 9.14 -16.88 6.97
N GLY A 36 9.06 -16.22 8.13
CA GLY A 36 10.20 -15.51 8.72
C GLY A 36 10.58 -14.21 8.00
N SER A 37 9.86 -13.86 6.94
CA SER A 37 10.09 -12.69 6.08
C SER A 37 9.63 -11.36 6.67
N THR A 38 9.28 -11.32 7.96
CA THR A 38 8.69 -10.16 8.62
C THR A 38 9.52 -8.88 8.56
N LYS A 39 10.84 -9.00 8.43
CA LYS A 39 11.77 -7.85 8.37
C LYS A 39 12.30 -7.58 6.96
N SER A 40 11.81 -8.31 5.97
CA SER A 40 12.29 -8.16 4.60
C SER A 40 11.51 -7.07 3.90
N GLU A 41 12.16 -5.93 3.68
CA GLU A 41 11.63 -4.78 2.93
C GLU A 41 11.11 -5.24 1.56
N GLN A 42 11.89 -6.07 0.86
CA GLN A 42 11.49 -6.66 -0.43
C GLN A 42 10.11 -7.34 -0.39
N HIS A 43 9.82 -8.16 0.62
CA HIS A 43 8.52 -8.83 0.71
C HIS A 43 7.37 -7.84 0.98
N TRP A 44 7.62 -6.79 1.75
CA TRP A 44 6.64 -5.72 1.97
C TRP A 44 6.43 -4.90 0.70
N ASN A 45 7.48 -4.63 -0.06
CA ASN A 45 7.42 -3.88 -1.32
C ASN A 45 6.60 -4.66 -2.35
N THR A 46 6.88 -5.96 -2.50
CA THR A 46 6.08 -6.86 -3.37
C THR A 46 4.62 -6.90 -2.95
N LEU A 47 4.34 -6.97 -1.65
CA LEU A 47 2.96 -7.04 -1.15
C LEU A 47 2.21 -5.73 -1.34
N LEU A 48 2.84 -4.59 -1.08
CA LEU A 48 2.26 -3.28 -1.31
C LEU A 48 2.00 -3.07 -2.81
N ALA A 49 2.99 -3.33 -3.66
CA ALA A 49 2.85 -3.25 -5.11
C ALA A 49 1.71 -4.13 -5.64
N TYR A 50 1.56 -5.36 -5.13
CA TYR A 50 0.45 -6.24 -5.51
C TYR A 50 -0.92 -5.62 -5.23
N PHE A 51 -1.10 -4.86 -4.14
CA PHE A 51 -2.38 -4.21 -3.83
C PHE A 51 -2.58 -2.86 -4.50
N LEU A 52 -1.50 -2.20 -4.92
CA LEU A 52 -1.55 -0.92 -5.61
C LEU A 52 -1.69 -1.07 -7.14
N ASP A 53 -1.42 -2.24 -7.71
CA ASP A 53 -1.49 -2.49 -9.14
C ASP A 53 -2.91 -2.91 -9.59
N PRO A 54 -3.69 -2.03 -10.26
CA PRO A 54 -5.07 -2.34 -10.64
C PRO A 54 -5.20 -3.53 -11.60
N SER A 55 -4.11 -3.90 -12.28
CA SER A 55 -4.07 -5.04 -13.20
C SER A 55 -3.92 -6.40 -12.48
N GLN A 56 -3.52 -6.40 -11.21
CA GLN A 56 -3.35 -7.61 -10.43
C GLN A 56 -4.70 -8.19 -10.00
N PRO A 57 -4.81 -9.53 -9.88
CA PRO A 57 -6.06 -10.20 -9.54
C PRO A 57 -6.39 -10.15 -8.03
N HIS A 58 -6.25 -8.99 -7.38
CA HIS A 58 -6.66 -8.79 -5.99
C HIS A 58 -8.13 -8.42 -5.84
N GLY A 59 -8.81 -7.97 -6.91
CA GLY A 59 -10.25 -7.73 -6.90
C GLY A 59 -10.70 -6.43 -6.20
N PHE A 60 -9.78 -5.49 -6.01
CA PHE A 60 -10.08 -4.11 -5.56
C PHE A 60 -10.06 -3.10 -6.72
N GLY A 61 -9.75 -3.55 -7.95
CA GLY A 61 -9.58 -2.67 -9.09
C GLY A 61 -8.62 -1.51 -8.78
N PRO A 62 -8.91 -0.28 -9.20
CA PRO A 62 -8.08 0.88 -8.91
C PRO A 62 -8.30 1.49 -7.51
N ASP A 63 -9.23 0.97 -6.70
CA ASP A 63 -9.75 1.73 -5.55
C ASP A 63 -8.74 1.82 -4.39
N LEU A 64 -7.93 0.78 -4.16
CA LEU A 64 -6.82 0.86 -3.20
C LEU A 64 -5.72 1.83 -3.65
N LEU A 65 -5.43 1.88 -4.96
CA LEU A 65 -4.47 2.83 -5.51
C LEU A 65 -4.96 4.26 -5.37
N LYS A 66 -6.24 4.52 -5.68
CA LYS A 66 -6.86 5.84 -5.48
C LYS A 66 -6.78 6.26 -4.03
N SER A 67 -7.24 5.41 -3.13
CA SER A 67 -7.24 5.67 -1.69
C SER A 67 -5.82 5.96 -1.17
N PHE A 68 -4.81 5.24 -1.68
CA PHE A 68 -3.40 5.50 -1.36
C PHE A 68 -2.94 6.88 -1.85
N LEU A 69 -3.19 7.24 -3.11
CA LEU A 69 -2.78 8.53 -3.69
C LEU A 69 -3.55 9.71 -3.06
N ASP A 70 -4.84 9.54 -2.78
CA ASP A 70 -5.64 10.51 -2.03
C ASP A 70 -5.03 10.76 -0.64
N ARG A 71 -4.59 9.68 0.03
CA ARG A 71 -3.93 9.80 1.34
C ARG A 71 -2.57 10.49 1.24
N VAL A 72 -1.81 10.23 0.18
CA VAL A 72 -0.55 10.94 -0.07
C VAL A 72 -0.80 12.45 -0.17
N GLN A 73 -1.79 12.87 -0.94
CA GLN A 73 -2.14 14.28 -1.10
C GLN A 73 -2.61 14.95 0.20
N ILE A 74 -3.19 14.19 1.13
CA ILE A 74 -3.63 14.71 2.44
C ILE A 74 -2.45 14.88 3.41
N GLU A 75 -1.50 13.95 3.39
CA GLU A 75 -0.44 13.86 4.41
C GLU A 75 0.89 14.49 3.96
N THR A 76 1.01 14.88 2.69
CA THR A 76 2.23 15.42 2.08
C THR A 76 1.93 16.64 1.22
N ASP A 77 2.96 17.42 0.86
CA ASP A 77 2.82 18.59 -0.02
C ASP A 77 2.79 18.23 -1.52
N ILE A 78 2.75 16.94 -1.87
CA ILE A 78 2.65 16.46 -3.25
C ILE A 78 1.26 16.76 -3.84
N ASP A 79 1.24 17.53 -4.93
CA ASP A 79 0.03 17.79 -5.71
C ASP A 79 -0.17 16.69 -6.77
N LEU A 80 -1.20 15.87 -6.53
CA LEU A 80 -1.61 14.78 -7.42
C LEU A 80 -3.03 14.97 -7.98
N GLU A 81 -3.65 16.16 -7.96
CA GLU A 81 -5.07 16.32 -8.36
C GLU A 81 -5.43 15.71 -9.74
N TYR A 82 -4.45 15.56 -10.63
CA TYR A 82 -4.61 15.00 -11.96
C TYR A 82 -4.61 13.47 -12.04
N PHE A 83 -4.19 12.74 -10.98
CA PHE A 83 -3.95 11.30 -11.04
C PHE A 83 -5.19 10.49 -11.42
N HIS A 84 -6.38 10.97 -11.05
CA HIS A 84 -7.65 10.30 -11.31
C HIS A 84 -7.92 10.09 -12.81
N ARG A 85 -7.34 10.91 -13.70
CA ARG A 85 -7.53 10.78 -15.15
C ARG A 85 -6.84 9.56 -15.74
N ASP A 86 -5.71 9.18 -15.14
CA ASP A 86 -4.81 8.15 -15.69
C ASP A 86 -4.77 6.89 -14.83
N ILE A 87 -5.59 6.82 -13.78
CA ILE A 87 -5.55 5.75 -12.76
C ILE A 87 -5.66 4.34 -13.35
N GLU A 88 -6.41 4.15 -14.43
CA GLU A 88 -6.58 2.85 -15.10
C GLU A 88 -5.36 2.46 -15.96
N ALA A 89 -4.52 3.42 -16.33
CA ALA A 89 -3.31 3.23 -17.11
C ALA A 89 -2.04 3.15 -16.24
N VAL A 90 -2.18 3.22 -14.91
CA VAL A 90 -1.05 3.16 -14.00
C VAL A 90 -0.44 1.76 -14.00
N SER A 91 0.86 1.69 -14.25
CA SER A 91 1.67 0.49 -14.02
C SER A 91 2.43 0.61 -12.71
N VAL A 92 2.61 -0.53 -12.04
CA VAL A 92 3.35 -0.63 -10.78
C VAL A 92 4.52 -1.58 -10.97
N ASP A 93 5.73 -1.05 -10.80
CA ASP A 93 6.96 -1.81 -10.93
C ASP A 93 7.69 -1.87 -9.58
N THR A 94 8.37 -2.99 -9.31
CA THR A 94 9.20 -3.18 -8.12
C THR A 94 10.61 -3.55 -8.50
N GLU A 95 11.59 -3.13 -7.70
CA GLU A 95 13.00 -3.52 -7.86
C GLU A 95 13.59 -3.17 -9.24
N LEU A 96 13.15 -2.06 -9.84
CA LEU A 96 13.74 -1.57 -11.08
C LEU A 96 15.18 -1.12 -10.79
N THR A 97 16.12 -1.53 -11.64
CA THR A 97 17.50 -1.06 -11.57
C THR A 97 17.76 -0.07 -12.68
N SER A 98 18.27 1.12 -12.34
CA SER A 98 18.71 2.10 -13.33
C SER A 98 20.08 1.72 -13.93
N PRO A 99 20.47 2.30 -15.09
CA PRO A 99 21.81 2.13 -15.63
C PRO A 99 22.95 2.55 -14.69
N ARG A 100 22.65 3.31 -13.62
CA ARG A 100 23.60 3.73 -12.58
C ARG A 100 23.60 2.80 -11.36
N ASP A 101 23.00 1.62 -11.47
CA ASP A 101 22.90 0.61 -10.39
C ASP A 101 22.15 1.15 -9.15
N ASN A 102 21.19 2.06 -9.37
CA ASN A 102 20.26 2.48 -8.34
C ASN A 102 19.03 1.56 -8.41
N ARG A 103 18.68 0.93 -7.29
CA ARG A 103 17.50 0.06 -7.17
C ARG A 103 16.34 0.87 -6.62
N LEU A 104 15.26 0.93 -7.39
CA LEU A 104 13.99 1.55 -7.03
C LEU A 104 13.12 0.52 -6.31
N ASP A 105 12.59 0.85 -5.15
CA ASP A 105 11.78 -0.08 -4.36
C ASP A 105 10.40 -0.32 -5.01
N ILE A 106 9.62 0.75 -5.19
CA ILE A 106 8.33 0.71 -5.90
C ILE A 106 8.22 1.97 -6.78
N VAL A 107 7.73 1.81 -8.00
CA VAL A 107 7.42 2.90 -8.92
C VAL A 107 5.97 2.77 -9.38
N LEU A 108 5.17 3.79 -9.14
CA LEU A 108 3.86 3.98 -9.74
C LEU A 108 4.03 4.93 -10.92
N ARG A 109 3.49 4.63 -12.09
CA ARG A 109 3.62 5.53 -13.24
C ARG A 109 2.46 5.46 -14.20
N ALA A 110 2.04 6.64 -14.64
CA ALA A 110 1.19 6.83 -15.81
C ALA A 110 2.08 7.32 -16.97
N PRO A 111 2.21 6.56 -18.06
CA PRO A 111 3.15 6.88 -19.14
C PRO A 111 2.98 8.31 -19.69
N ASN A 112 4.07 9.07 -19.76
CA ASN A 112 4.12 10.47 -20.23
C ASN A 112 3.28 11.47 -19.41
N ALA A 113 2.78 11.09 -18.23
CA ALA A 113 1.94 11.94 -17.39
C ALA A 113 2.61 12.22 -16.04
N TRP A 114 2.90 11.18 -15.27
CA TRP A 114 3.52 11.31 -13.96
C TRP A 114 4.11 9.99 -13.46
N PHE A 115 5.02 10.09 -12.49
CA PHE A 115 5.46 8.95 -11.69
C PHE A 115 5.53 9.32 -10.22
N VAL A 116 5.38 8.29 -9.38
CA VAL A 116 5.66 8.34 -7.94
C VAL A 116 6.67 7.25 -7.63
N TRP A 117 7.88 7.67 -7.23
CA TRP A 117 8.90 6.76 -6.71
C TRP A 117 8.71 6.64 -5.20
N ILE A 118 8.45 5.42 -4.72
CA ILE A 118 8.36 5.12 -3.29
C ILE A 118 9.61 4.36 -2.85
N GLU A 119 10.42 4.99 -1.99
CA GLU A 119 11.47 4.30 -1.23
C GLU A 119 10.87 3.83 0.09
N ALA A 120 10.96 2.54 0.42
CA ALA A 120 10.26 1.98 1.57
C ALA A 120 11.24 1.35 2.58
N LYS A 121 11.13 1.79 3.83
CA LYS A 121 11.87 1.23 4.96
C LYS A 121 10.92 0.66 6.00
N VAL A 122 11.27 -0.51 6.53
CA VAL A 122 10.43 -1.21 7.52
C VAL A 122 11.05 -1.15 8.92
N ASP A 123 12.37 -1.31 9.04
CA ASP A 123 13.08 -1.42 10.33
C ASP A 123 14.32 -0.49 10.44
N ALA A 124 14.65 0.31 9.42
CA ALA A 124 15.84 1.16 9.38
C ALA A 124 15.52 2.60 8.97
N SER A 125 16.23 3.58 9.55
CA SER A 125 16.29 4.94 9.02
C SER A 125 17.19 4.98 7.76
N GLU A 126 17.12 6.07 6.98
CA GLU A 126 17.84 6.20 5.72
C GLU A 126 19.37 5.96 5.88
N GLY A 127 19.95 5.20 4.96
CA GLY A 127 21.39 5.16 4.77
C GLY A 127 21.89 6.51 4.24
N THR A 128 23.01 7.02 4.75
CA THR A 128 23.46 8.38 4.47
C THR A 128 23.58 8.67 2.95
N LYS A 129 22.76 9.61 2.42
CA LYS A 129 22.77 10.16 1.04
C LYS A 129 22.20 9.26 -0.08
N GLN A 130 21.30 8.33 0.22
CA GLN A 130 20.71 7.46 -0.80
C GLN A 130 19.64 8.21 -1.63
N THR A 131 18.77 8.98 -0.97
CA THR A 131 17.72 9.80 -1.60
C THR A 131 18.29 10.89 -2.52
N ASP A 132 19.36 11.56 -2.10
CA ASP A 132 20.10 12.55 -2.91
C ASP A 132 20.62 11.98 -4.24
N ARG A 133 21.00 10.71 -4.27
CA ARG A 133 21.49 10.04 -5.49
C ARG A 133 20.36 9.74 -6.46
N TYR A 134 19.19 9.45 -5.93
CA TYR A 134 18.01 9.08 -6.71
C TYR A 134 17.39 10.26 -7.41
N VAL A 135 17.28 11.39 -6.71
CA VAL A 135 16.92 12.68 -7.31
C VAL A 135 17.82 13.00 -8.52
N LYS A 136 19.14 12.84 -8.34
CA LYS A 136 20.14 13.14 -9.39
C LYS A 136 20.24 12.08 -10.48
N ASP A 137 19.57 10.93 -10.33
CA ASP A 137 19.47 9.97 -11.41
C ASP A 137 18.53 10.53 -12.48
N THR A 138 18.97 10.50 -13.73
CA THR A 138 18.17 10.95 -14.87
C THR A 138 17.24 9.87 -15.37
N HIS A 139 17.34 8.65 -14.81
CA HIS A 139 16.57 7.50 -15.25
C HIS A 139 15.62 6.99 -14.16
N LEU A 140 14.47 6.49 -14.61
CA LEU A 140 13.50 5.72 -13.85
C LEU A 140 13.51 4.30 -14.43
N GLY A 141 14.33 3.42 -13.86
CA GLY A 141 14.63 2.13 -14.51
C GLY A 141 15.30 2.36 -15.87
N ASN A 142 14.65 1.93 -16.96
CA ASN A 142 15.17 2.08 -18.33
C ASN A 142 14.68 3.35 -19.05
N GLU A 143 13.77 4.13 -18.45
CA GLU A 143 13.20 5.34 -19.04
C GLU A 143 13.92 6.60 -18.55
N GLU A 144 13.91 7.67 -19.35
CA GLU A 144 14.42 8.96 -18.92
C GLU A 144 13.35 9.73 -18.14
N LYS A 145 13.70 10.30 -17.00
CA LYS A 145 12.78 11.16 -16.22
C LYS A 145 12.27 12.35 -17.03
N ALA A 146 13.06 12.82 -18.01
CA ALA A 146 12.70 13.89 -18.92
C ALA A 146 11.51 13.57 -19.84
N GLU A 147 11.07 12.30 -19.91
CA GLU A 147 9.83 11.89 -20.58
C GLU A 147 8.58 12.29 -19.79
N TYR A 148 8.74 12.67 -18.51
CA TYR A 148 7.67 13.10 -17.62
C TYR A 148 7.76 14.62 -17.36
N PRO A 149 6.62 15.34 -17.26
CA PRO A 149 6.59 16.74 -16.85
C PRO A 149 7.29 16.97 -15.52
N ASP A 150 7.93 18.13 -15.33
CA ASP A 150 8.64 18.46 -14.08
C ASP A 150 7.71 18.45 -12.85
N ASP A 151 6.44 18.85 -13.02
CA ASP A 151 5.38 18.80 -12.00
C ASP A 151 4.72 17.41 -11.86
N GLY A 152 5.18 16.44 -12.66
CA GLY A 152 4.74 15.04 -12.66
C GLY A 152 5.73 14.08 -11.99
N GLN A 153 6.80 14.58 -11.36
CA GLN A 153 7.85 13.76 -10.77
C GLN A 153 7.77 13.79 -9.24
N HIS A 154 7.28 12.72 -8.63
CA HIS A 154 7.05 12.67 -7.19
C HIS A 154 7.90 11.61 -6.49
N TYR A 155 8.35 11.94 -5.28
CA TYR A 155 9.21 11.08 -4.48
C TYR A 155 8.64 10.93 -3.08
N LEU A 156 8.38 9.69 -2.67
CA LEU A 156 7.83 9.34 -1.37
C LEU A 156 8.82 8.49 -0.59
N PHE A 157 8.99 8.84 0.68
CA PHE A 157 9.75 8.05 1.63
C PHE A 157 8.78 7.38 2.61
N LEU A 158 8.61 6.07 2.51
CA LEU A 158 7.69 5.30 3.35
C LEU A 158 8.42 4.70 4.55
N SER A 159 8.19 5.24 5.75
CA SER A 159 8.86 4.81 6.98
C SER A 159 7.91 4.37 8.09
N LYS A 160 8.46 3.87 9.20
CA LYS A 160 7.70 3.35 10.34
C LYS A 160 7.38 4.42 11.40
N GLU A 161 8.27 5.37 11.63
CA GLU A 161 8.20 6.31 12.77
C GLU A 161 8.05 7.76 12.30
N HIS A 162 7.39 8.58 13.12
CA HIS A 162 7.30 10.04 12.96
C HIS A 162 8.62 10.77 13.24
N ALA A 163 9.71 10.30 12.66
CA ALA A 163 10.93 11.07 12.54
C ALA A 163 11.09 11.43 11.05
N PRO A 164 11.56 12.65 10.73
CA PRO A 164 11.98 12.95 9.36
C PRO A 164 13.16 12.03 9.05
N ASP A 165 12.91 11.03 8.22
CA ASP A 165 13.87 9.98 7.89
C ASP A 165 14.53 10.24 6.53
N SER A 166 13.94 11.07 5.67
CA SER A 166 14.56 11.47 4.40
C SER A 166 15.51 12.66 4.59
N SER A 167 16.70 12.54 3.99
CA SER A 167 17.74 13.58 3.99
C SER A 167 17.66 14.53 2.80
N ALA A 168 16.91 14.17 1.75
CA ALA A 168 16.68 15.00 0.57
C ALA A 168 15.36 15.75 0.68
N GLY A 169 15.39 17.07 0.50
CA GLY A 169 14.19 17.93 0.57
C GLY A 169 13.19 17.77 -0.58
N GLU A 170 13.41 16.84 -1.51
CA GLU A 170 12.47 16.49 -2.59
C GLU A 170 11.63 15.25 -2.27
N PHE A 171 12.00 14.48 -1.24
CA PHE A 171 11.21 13.35 -0.77
C PHE A 171 10.22 13.83 0.28
N GLU A 172 8.95 13.52 0.09
CA GLU A 172 7.94 13.69 1.12
C GLU A 172 7.84 12.44 1.99
N ASP A 173 7.79 12.63 3.31
CA ASP A 173 7.70 11.53 4.26
C ASP A 173 6.25 11.03 4.39
N LEU A 174 6.05 9.74 4.17
CA LEU A 174 4.80 9.03 4.42
C LEU A 174 5.05 7.89 5.42
N TYR A 175 4.05 7.57 6.25
CA TYR A 175 4.20 6.49 7.23
C TYR A 175 3.35 5.27 6.87
N TRP A 176 3.85 4.08 7.19
CA TRP A 176 3.11 2.82 7.00
C TRP A 176 1.73 2.83 7.65
N ARG A 177 1.54 3.61 8.72
CA ARG A 177 0.24 3.82 9.34
C ARG A 177 -0.75 4.50 8.39
N HIS A 178 -0.33 5.50 7.63
CA HIS A 178 -1.18 6.20 6.66
C HIS A 178 -1.65 5.25 5.55
N VAL A 179 -0.77 4.37 5.07
CA VAL A 179 -1.13 3.31 4.10
C VAL A 179 -2.20 2.38 4.67
N VAL A 180 -2.04 1.96 5.92
CA VAL A 180 -3.02 1.10 6.60
C VAL A 180 -4.35 1.81 6.79
N GLU A 181 -4.34 3.09 7.15
CA GLU A 181 -5.54 3.89 7.33
C GLU A 181 -6.28 4.06 5.99
N ALA A 182 -5.59 4.41 4.91
CA ALA A 182 -6.18 4.50 3.57
C ALA A 182 -6.91 3.20 3.19
N PHE A 183 -6.23 2.06 3.30
CA PHE A 183 -6.84 0.76 2.98
C PHE A 183 -7.99 0.39 3.92
N ARG A 184 -7.94 0.77 5.21
CA ARG A 184 -9.05 0.52 6.14
C ARG A 184 -10.26 1.38 5.81
N ASP A 185 -10.05 2.65 5.48
CA ASP A 185 -11.12 3.57 5.11
C ASP A 185 -11.84 3.09 3.86
N GLU A 186 -11.11 2.61 2.86
CA GLU A 186 -11.67 2.01 1.65
C GLU A 186 -12.51 0.76 1.97
N LEU A 187 -11.96 -0.17 2.76
CA LEU A 187 -12.69 -1.37 3.20
C LEU A 187 -13.96 -1.06 4.01
N ASN A 188 -13.98 0.06 4.72
CA ASN A 188 -15.14 0.49 5.50
C ASN A 188 -16.19 1.18 4.61
N HIS A 189 -15.79 1.90 3.57
CA HIS A 189 -16.73 2.54 2.64
C HIS A 189 -17.43 1.52 1.74
N ALA A 190 -16.71 0.51 1.27
CA ALA A 190 -17.16 -0.41 0.23
C ALA A 190 -17.82 -1.70 0.77
N HIS A 191 -18.52 -1.66 1.91
CA HIS A 191 -19.07 -2.84 2.60
C HIS A 191 -19.71 -3.88 1.65
N GLY A 192 -19.06 -5.03 1.49
CA GLY A 192 -19.54 -6.17 0.68
C GLY A 192 -19.27 -6.09 -0.83
N GLN A 193 -18.56 -5.07 -1.31
CA GLN A 193 -18.26 -4.89 -2.73
C GLN A 193 -17.04 -5.72 -3.19
N TYR A 194 -16.13 -6.07 -2.27
CA TYR A 194 -14.89 -6.78 -2.58
C TYR A 194 -14.94 -8.27 -2.21
N PRO A 195 -14.19 -9.15 -2.91
CA PRO A 195 -14.11 -10.55 -2.58
C PRO A 195 -13.60 -10.78 -1.14
N GLU A 196 -14.31 -11.57 -0.34
CA GLU A 196 -13.96 -11.82 1.07
C GLU A 196 -12.53 -12.34 1.25
N ARG A 197 -12.06 -13.17 0.30
CA ARG A 197 -10.69 -13.71 0.31
C ARG A 197 -9.65 -12.58 0.25
N SER A 198 -9.86 -11.60 -0.63
CA SER A 198 -8.96 -10.46 -0.82
C SER A 198 -8.96 -9.55 0.39
N VAL A 199 -10.14 -9.27 0.95
CA VAL A 199 -10.30 -8.50 2.19
C VAL A 199 -9.56 -9.17 3.36
N ASN A 200 -9.68 -10.48 3.50
CA ASN A 200 -8.98 -11.23 4.56
C ASN A 200 -7.47 -11.23 4.37
N GLN A 201 -6.98 -11.34 3.13
CA GLN A 201 -5.55 -11.24 2.81
C GLN A 201 -5.01 -9.86 3.19
N LEU A 202 -5.67 -8.78 2.76
CA LEU A 202 -5.28 -7.39 3.07
C LEU A 202 -5.28 -7.12 4.58
N ARG A 203 -6.34 -7.52 5.29
CA ARG A 203 -6.44 -7.39 6.76
C ARG A 203 -5.33 -8.14 7.49
N SER A 204 -4.90 -9.29 6.99
CA SER A 204 -3.78 -10.03 7.59
C SER A 204 -2.47 -9.25 7.48
N SER A 205 -2.26 -8.53 6.38
CA SER A 205 -1.07 -7.73 6.09
C SER A 205 -1.00 -6.45 6.94
N CYS A 206 -2.12 -5.72 7.06
CA CYS A 206 -2.19 -4.45 7.79
C CYS A 206 -2.03 -4.55 9.32
N ARG A 207 -2.11 -5.76 9.92
CA ARG A 207 -2.02 -5.92 11.39
C ARG A 207 -0.62 -5.69 11.96
N ARG A 208 0.43 -5.58 11.13
CA ARG A 208 1.81 -5.40 11.60
C ARG A 208 2.43 -4.05 11.24
N SER A 209 1.91 -3.32 10.26
CA SER A 209 2.39 -1.97 9.91
C SER A 209 1.95 -0.89 10.91
N SER A 210 0.98 -1.17 11.79
CA SER A 210 0.52 -0.24 12.83
C SER A 210 1.18 -0.44 14.21
N GLY A 211 2.16 -1.35 14.35
CA GLY A 211 2.77 -1.72 15.65
C GLY A 211 4.29 -1.78 15.64
#